data_AF-A0A933RN27-F1
#
_entry.id   AF-A0A933RN27-F1
#
_cell.length_a   1.000
_cell.length_b   1.000
_cell.length_c   1.000
_cell.angle_alpha   90.00
_cell.angle_beta   90.00
_cell.angle_gamma   90.00
#
_symmetry.space_group_name_H-M   'P 1'
#
loop_
_entity.id
_entity.type
_entity.pdbx_description
1 polymer ?
#
loop_
_entity_poly.entity_id
_entity_poly.type
_entity_poly.pdbx_seq_one_letter_code
_entity_poly.pdbx_strand_id
1 'polypeptide(L)'
;MNKPNGFTLIEAIIALFIVATLSTVVTISVIQSLNSGKVARAQSDCAAIAKNVAQLRADCGLWPTRTIASAAESIDNLITGTAANVPPGNDAVATGASRWGSFGVVDLIPDQLISNAPGYSTTDNPRFRPGWNGPYLNSDVLDPWGNSYMINVRFLRANGPANSAQHNVFVLSAGPNGTTETPFDDATIGETLTLGDDIGSQVR
;
A
#
# COMPACT_ATOMS: atom_id res chain seq x y z
N MET A 1 -38.54 19.57 -54.38
CA MET A 1 -37.10 19.93 -54.32
C MET A 1 -36.87 20.58 -52.96
N ASN A 2 -36.46 19.81 -51.95
CA ASN A 2 -36.35 20.30 -50.58
C ASN A 2 -35.11 21.19 -50.47
N LYS A 3 -35.28 22.48 -50.15
CA LYS A 3 -34.18 23.38 -49.83
C LYS A 3 -33.50 22.90 -48.53
N PRO A 4 -32.18 22.68 -48.51
CA PRO A 4 -31.47 22.49 -47.24
C PRO A 4 -31.45 23.85 -46.51
N ASN A 5 -32.03 23.88 -45.31
CA ASN A 5 -31.95 25.05 -44.44
C ASN A 5 -30.52 25.15 -43.86
N GLY A 6 -29.85 26.27 -44.08
CA GLY A 6 -28.51 26.53 -43.54
C GLY A 6 -28.55 26.98 -42.07
N PHE A 7 -27.53 26.61 -41.29
CA PHE A 7 -27.38 27.01 -39.89
C PHE A 7 -27.17 28.52 -39.74
N THR A 8 -27.79 29.12 -38.72
CA THR A 8 -27.60 30.53 -38.40
C THR A 8 -26.35 30.74 -37.54
N LEU A 9 -25.67 31.89 -37.71
CA LEU A 9 -24.48 32.25 -36.91
C LEU A 9 -24.78 32.29 -35.40
N ILE A 10 -25.97 32.75 -35.02
CA ILE A 10 -26.40 32.83 -33.62
C ILE A 10 -26.54 31.44 -32.99
N GLU A 11 -27.08 30.48 -33.74
CA GLU A 11 -27.29 29.10 -33.27
C GLU A 11 -25.98 28.35 -33.09
N ALA A 12 -25.01 28.58 -33.98
CA ALA A 12 -23.65 28.06 -33.83
C ALA A 12 -22.95 28.61 -32.57
N ILE A 13 -23.10 29.90 -32.28
CA ILE A 13 -22.50 30.53 -31.09
C ILE A 13 -23.15 30.02 -29.81
N ILE A 14 -24.48 29.89 -29.76
CA ILE A 14 -25.20 29.36 -28.60
C ILE A 14 -24.81 27.89 -28.36
N ALA A 15 -24.73 27.08 -29.41
CA ALA A 15 -24.31 25.69 -29.29
C ALA A 15 -22.89 25.57 -28.73
N LEU A 16 -21.94 26.37 -29.23
CA LEU A 16 -20.57 26.38 -28.73
C LEU A 16 -20.48 26.86 -27.27
N PHE A 17 -21.30 27.85 -26.89
CA PHE A 17 -21.39 28.31 -25.51
C PHE A 17 -21.89 27.21 -24.55
N ILE A 18 -22.94 26.48 -24.93
CA ILE A 18 -23.47 25.37 -24.13
C ILE A 18 -22.44 24.24 -24.02
N VAL A 19 -21.79 23.87 -25.12
CA VAL A 19 -20.76 22.81 -25.09
C VAL A 19 -19.57 23.22 -24.21
N ALA A 20 -19.10 24.47 -24.29
CA ALA A 20 -17.99 24.97 -23.47
C ALA A 20 -18.34 24.96 -21.97
N THR A 21 -19.54 25.41 -21.62
CA THR A 21 -20.00 25.42 -20.22
C THR A 21 -20.18 24.00 -19.67
N LEU A 22 -20.84 23.11 -20.42
CA LEU A 22 -21.02 21.71 -20.01
C LEU A 22 -19.69 20.96 -19.89
N SER A 23 -18.77 21.15 -20.85
CA SER A 23 -17.44 20.53 -20.82
C SER A 23 -16.66 20.91 -19.56
N THR A 24 -16.79 22.15 -19.09
CA THR A 24 -16.11 22.64 -17.89
C THR A 24 -16.63 21.93 -16.63
N VAL A 25 -17.95 21.81 -16.49
CA VAL A 25 -18.59 21.17 -15.32
C VAL A 25 -18.24 19.68 -15.23
N VAL A 26 -18.30 18.96 -16.36
CA VAL A 26 -17.99 17.53 -16.41
C VAL A 26 -16.55 17.24 -16.00
N THR A 27 -15.61 18.09 -16.42
CA THR A 27 -14.18 17.90 -16.13
C THR A 27 -13.89 17.88 -14.62
N ILE A 28 -14.49 18.80 -13.85
CA ILE A 28 -14.28 18.89 -12.39
C ILE A 28 -14.81 17.63 -11.67
N SER A 29 -15.99 17.15 -12.07
CA SER A 29 -16.64 16.00 -11.44
C SER A 29 -15.91 14.68 -11.69
N VAL A 30 -15.35 14.49 -12.89
CA VAL A 30 -14.60 13.28 -13.24
C VAL A 30 -13.32 13.17 -12.40
N ILE A 31 -12.59 14.28 -12.19
CA ILE A 31 -11.34 14.27 -11.40
C ILE A 31 -11.60 13.84 -9.96
N GLN A 32 -12.65 14.36 -9.32
CA GLN A 32 -13.01 13.96 -7.95
C GLN A 32 -13.39 12.48 -7.85
N SER A 33 -14.17 11.98 -8.82
CA SER A 33 -14.58 10.58 -8.88
C SER A 33 -13.38 9.64 -9.07
N LEU A 34 -12.40 10.05 -9.88
CA LEU A 34 -11.15 9.33 -10.05
C LEU A 34 -10.33 9.30 -8.76
N ASN A 35 -10.20 10.43 -8.07
CA ASN A 35 -9.46 10.51 -6.80
C ASN A 35 -10.09 9.63 -5.71
N SER A 36 -11.41 9.67 -5.56
CA SER A 36 -12.12 8.76 -4.65
C SER A 36 -11.96 7.29 -5.03
N GLY A 37 -11.96 6.99 -6.34
CA GLY A 37 -11.70 5.64 -6.86
C GLY A 37 -10.28 5.15 -6.54
N LYS A 38 -9.27 6.03 -6.62
CA LYS A 38 -7.90 5.72 -6.20
C LYS A 38 -7.82 5.39 -4.72
N VAL A 39 -8.38 6.23 -3.86
CA VAL A 39 -8.41 5.98 -2.40
C VAL A 39 -9.10 4.66 -2.08
N ALA A 40 -10.26 4.40 -2.68
CA ALA A 40 -10.98 3.14 -2.47
C ALA A 40 -10.18 1.91 -2.94
N ARG A 41 -9.49 2.01 -4.08
CA ARG A 41 -8.59 0.96 -4.57
C ARG A 41 -7.45 0.71 -3.58
N ALA A 42 -6.77 1.77 -3.13
CA ALA A 42 -5.67 1.65 -2.19
C ALA A 42 -6.10 0.99 -0.87
N GLN A 43 -7.28 1.36 -0.34
CA GLN A 43 -7.85 0.73 0.86
C GLN A 43 -8.13 -0.76 0.66
N SER A 44 -8.70 -1.14 -0.48
CA SER A 44 -8.95 -2.53 -0.83
C SER A 44 -7.66 -3.33 -0.97
N ASP A 45 -6.64 -2.75 -1.61
CA ASP A 45 -5.33 -3.37 -1.80
C ASP A 45 -4.61 -3.57 -0.45
N CYS A 46 -4.59 -2.57 0.43
CA CYS A 46 -4.03 -2.69 1.78
C CYS A 46 -4.71 -3.82 2.58
N ALA A 47 -6.04 -3.88 2.55
CA ALA A 47 -6.80 -4.92 3.24
C ALA A 47 -6.55 -6.32 2.65
N ALA A 48 -6.45 -6.44 1.33
CA ALA A 48 -6.15 -7.70 0.66
C ALA A 48 -4.74 -8.20 1.02
N ILE A 49 -3.73 -7.32 0.96
CA ILE A 49 -2.36 -7.66 1.35
C ILE A 49 -2.32 -8.09 2.82
N ALA A 50 -2.97 -7.34 3.73
CA ALA A 50 -3.00 -7.67 5.15
C ALA A 50 -3.59 -9.06 5.41
N LYS A 51 -4.73 -9.36 4.75
CA LYS A 51 -5.37 -10.68 4.82
C LYS A 51 -4.47 -11.79 4.29
N ASN A 52 -3.76 -11.55 3.18
CA ASN A 52 -2.89 -12.54 2.57
C ASN A 52 -1.64 -12.83 3.40
N VAL A 53 -1.10 -11.83 4.10
CA VAL A 53 -0.03 -12.04 5.09
C VAL A 53 -0.54 -12.89 6.27
N ALA A 54 -1.77 -12.66 6.73
CA ALA A 54 -2.39 -13.49 7.77
C ALA A 54 -2.64 -14.93 7.29
N GLN A 55 -3.05 -15.11 6.03
CA GLN A 55 -3.22 -16.43 5.42
C GLN A 55 -1.90 -17.18 5.30
N LEU A 56 -0.82 -16.52 4.86
CA LEU A 56 0.53 -17.10 4.85
C LEU A 56 0.90 -17.66 6.23
N ARG A 57 0.58 -16.94 7.31
CA ARG A 57 0.80 -17.44 8.67
C ARG A 57 -0.09 -18.64 9.00
N ALA A 58 -1.36 -18.60 8.65
CA ALA A 58 -2.28 -19.70 8.92
C ALA A 58 -1.80 -21.01 8.27
N ASP A 59 -1.23 -20.89 7.08
CA ASP A 59 -0.80 -22.01 6.25
C ASP A 59 0.60 -22.52 6.62
N CYS A 60 1.56 -21.62 6.83
CA CYS A 60 2.97 -21.96 7.09
C CYS A 60 3.34 -21.97 8.59
N GLY A 61 2.45 -21.48 9.46
CA GLY A 61 2.70 -21.32 10.90
C GLY A 61 3.72 -20.25 11.25
N LEU A 62 4.10 -19.39 10.30
CA LEU A 62 5.20 -18.44 10.43
C LEU A 62 4.84 -17.09 9.81
N TRP A 63 5.30 -16.02 10.44
CA TRP A 63 5.22 -14.67 9.87
C TRP A 63 6.40 -14.39 8.93
N PRO A 64 6.22 -13.52 7.92
CA PRO A 64 7.28 -13.14 6.98
C PRO A 64 8.26 -12.13 7.61
N THR A 65 8.89 -12.51 8.72
CA THR A 65 9.85 -11.70 9.49
C THR A 65 11.03 -12.53 10.02
N ARG A 66 10.98 -13.87 9.87
CA ARG A 66 11.57 -14.78 10.86
C ARG A 66 13.09 -14.66 11.02
N THR A 67 13.51 -14.87 12.27
CA THR A 67 14.88 -15.17 12.70
C THR A 67 14.86 -16.47 13.52
N ILE A 68 15.96 -17.22 13.51
CA ILE A 68 16.28 -18.21 14.56
C ILE A 68 17.71 -18.07 15.13
N ALA A 69 18.55 -17.12 14.69
CA ALA A 69 19.90 -17.01 15.26
C ALA A 69 20.61 -15.64 15.20
N SER A 70 20.19 -14.68 14.36
CA SER A 70 20.88 -13.38 14.26
C SER A 70 19.97 -12.27 13.76
N ALA A 71 20.18 -11.05 14.27
CA ALA A 71 19.48 -9.84 13.83
C ALA A 71 19.77 -9.48 12.36
N ALA A 72 20.84 -10.03 11.77
CA ALA A 72 21.24 -9.75 10.39
C ALA A 72 20.34 -10.39 9.32
N GLU A 73 19.50 -11.37 9.67
CA GLU A 73 18.61 -12.08 8.74
C GLU A 73 17.12 -11.78 8.99
N SER A 74 16.79 -10.94 9.98
CA SER A 74 15.40 -10.59 10.27
C SER A 74 14.91 -9.52 9.32
N ILE A 75 13.78 -9.76 8.66
CA ILE A 75 13.11 -8.74 7.86
C ILE A 75 12.34 -7.80 8.78
N ASP A 76 12.57 -6.50 8.59
CA ASP A 76 11.93 -5.43 9.33
C ASP A 76 10.79 -4.79 8.52
N ASN A 77 10.99 -4.70 7.20
CA ASN A 77 10.08 -4.08 6.25
C ASN A 77 9.79 -5.02 5.07
N LEU A 78 8.54 -5.04 4.62
CA LEU A 78 8.17 -5.61 3.32
C LEU A 78 7.64 -4.52 2.40
N ILE A 79 8.03 -4.54 1.12
CA ILE A 79 7.53 -3.57 0.13
C ILE A 79 7.02 -4.25 -1.16
N THR A 80 6.08 -3.63 -1.87
CA THR A 80 5.84 -3.93 -3.29
C THR A 80 6.81 -3.17 -4.19
N GLY A 81 6.97 -3.61 -5.44
CA GLY A 81 7.83 -2.94 -6.41
C GLY A 81 9.31 -2.97 -6.02
N THR A 82 9.97 -1.81 -6.09
CA THR A 82 11.41 -1.69 -5.82
C THR A 82 11.69 -0.57 -4.81
N ALA A 83 12.93 -0.50 -4.32
CA ALA A 83 13.36 0.59 -3.44
C ALA A 83 13.14 2.00 -4.04
N ALA A 84 13.10 2.14 -5.37
CA ALA A 84 12.82 3.41 -6.04
C ALA A 84 11.35 3.85 -5.93
N ASN A 85 10.45 2.93 -5.59
CA ASN A 85 9.02 3.19 -5.41
C ASN A 85 8.67 3.49 -3.95
N VAL A 86 9.63 3.38 -3.02
CA VAL A 86 9.41 3.70 -1.61
C VAL A 86 9.22 5.21 -1.48
N PRO A 87 8.07 5.68 -0.99
CA PRO A 87 7.81 7.10 -0.82
C PRO A 87 8.69 7.69 0.30
N PRO A 88 9.06 8.98 0.22
CA PRO A 88 9.69 9.66 1.33
C PRO A 88 8.72 9.76 2.52
N GLY A 89 9.25 9.95 3.73
CA GLY A 89 8.43 10.23 4.91
C GLY A 89 8.70 11.60 5.50
N ASN A 90 7.66 12.16 6.13
CA ASN A 90 7.69 13.46 6.78
C ASN A 90 7.85 13.31 8.30
N ASP A 91 9.11 13.22 8.74
CA ASP A 91 9.43 13.09 10.17
C ASP A 91 9.08 14.34 10.99
N ALA A 92 8.76 15.47 10.35
CA ALA A 92 8.27 16.66 11.05
C ALA A 92 6.79 16.51 11.49
N VAL A 93 6.01 15.68 10.79
CA VAL A 93 4.63 15.34 11.18
C VAL A 93 4.63 14.24 12.23
N ALA A 94 5.38 13.16 11.99
CA ALA A 94 5.57 12.10 12.98
C ALA A 94 6.97 11.50 12.89
N THR A 95 7.70 11.52 14.00
CA THR A 95 9.04 10.93 14.10
C THR A 95 9.01 9.46 13.67
N GLY A 96 9.78 9.12 12.64
CA GLY A 96 9.88 7.75 12.13
C GLY A 96 8.93 7.45 10.97
N ALA A 97 8.25 8.46 10.42
CA ALA A 97 7.48 8.29 9.18
C ALA A 97 8.41 7.96 7.98
N SER A 98 9.66 8.41 7.97
CA SER A 98 10.65 8.07 6.93
C SER A 98 11.17 6.63 6.98
N ARG A 99 10.81 5.86 8.01
CA ARG A 99 11.34 4.50 8.22
C ARG A 99 10.62 3.42 7.40
N TRP A 100 9.44 3.71 6.87
CA TRP A 100 8.70 2.78 6.03
C TRP A 100 9.51 2.41 4.78
N GLY A 101 9.62 1.10 4.52
CA GLY A 101 10.30 0.57 3.33
C GLY A 101 11.81 0.80 3.26
N SER A 102 12.42 1.46 4.25
CA SER A 102 13.84 1.83 4.25
C SER A 102 14.59 1.46 5.54
N PHE A 103 13.87 1.25 6.64
CA PHE A 103 14.48 0.91 7.93
C PHE A 103 14.83 -0.58 8.04
N GLY A 104 16.02 -0.86 8.55
CA GLY A 104 16.45 -2.24 8.81
C GLY A 104 16.57 -3.05 7.51
N VAL A 105 16.29 -4.35 7.58
CA VAL A 105 16.31 -5.21 6.40
C VAL A 105 14.96 -5.14 5.70
N VAL A 106 14.98 -4.83 4.41
CA VAL A 106 13.81 -4.73 3.54
C VAL A 106 13.78 -5.94 2.61
N ASP A 107 12.64 -6.58 2.49
CA ASP A 107 12.39 -7.64 1.50
C ASP A 107 11.10 -7.32 0.72
N LEU A 108 10.83 -8.09 -0.33
CA LEU A 108 9.68 -7.83 -1.20
C LEU A 108 8.46 -8.63 -0.75
N ILE A 109 7.30 -7.97 -0.70
CA ILE A 109 5.98 -8.62 -0.59
C ILE A 109 5.79 -9.71 -1.65
N PRO A 110 6.12 -9.50 -2.95
CA PRO A 110 6.01 -10.57 -3.94
C PRO A 110 6.89 -11.78 -3.62
N ASP A 111 8.03 -11.60 -2.97
CA ASP A 111 8.90 -12.73 -2.58
C ASP A 111 8.28 -13.60 -1.50
N GLN A 112 7.46 -13.00 -0.62
CA GLN A 112 6.74 -13.71 0.43
C GLN A 112 5.41 -14.30 -0.09
N LEU A 113 4.65 -13.54 -0.89
CA LEU A 113 3.26 -13.85 -1.20
C LEU A 113 3.02 -14.38 -2.61
N ILE A 114 3.99 -14.29 -3.53
CA ILE A 114 3.82 -14.72 -4.92
C ILE A 114 4.82 -15.82 -5.28
N SER A 115 6.12 -15.54 -5.15
CA SER A 115 7.18 -16.44 -5.64
C SER A 115 7.66 -17.45 -4.60
N ASN A 116 7.28 -17.27 -3.33
CA ASN A 116 7.79 -18.05 -2.19
C ASN A 116 9.34 -18.14 -2.22
N ALA A 117 9.98 -16.99 -2.46
CA ALA A 117 11.42 -16.84 -2.53
C ALA A 117 11.91 -15.83 -1.47
N PRO A 118 11.56 -16.01 -0.18
CA PRO A 118 11.91 -15.05 0.86
C PRO A 118 13.43 -14.82 0.95
N GLY A 119 13.84 -13.57 1.15
CA GLY A 119 15.25 -13.14 1.17
C GLY A 119 16.06 -13.59 2.40
N TYR A 120 15.46 -14.29 3.35
CA TYR A 120 16.11 -14.80 4.55
C TYR A 120 16.34 -16.31 4.50
N SER A 121 17.57 -16.72 4.82
CA SER A 121 17.98 -18.13 4.91
C SER A 121 17.76 -18.64 6.31
N THR A 122 16.72 -19.44 6.51
CA THR A 122 16.62 -20.24 7.73
C THR A 122 15.99 -21.58 7.40
N THR A 123 16.43 -22.63 8.08
CA THR A 123 15.95 -24.02 7.97
C THR A 123 14.45 -24.22 8.17
N ASP A 124 13.72 -23.15 8.48
CA ASP A 124 12.26 -23.15 8.47
C ASP A 124 11.61 -21.90 7.85
N ASN A 125 12.13 -21.40 6.72
CA ASN A 125 11.33 -20.49 5.89
C ASN A 125 10.13 -21.27 5.25
N PRO A 126 9.07 -20.57 4.78
CA PRO A 126 7.92 -21.21 4.12
C PRO A 126 8.24 -21.89 2.77
N ARG A 127 9.42 -21.66 2.18
CA ARG A 127 9.91 -22.42 1.03
C ARG A 127 10.42 -23.82 1.40
N PHE A 128 10.89 -24.02 2.63
CA PHE A 128 11.42 -25.31 3.10
C PHE A 128 10.48 -26.04 4.06
N ARG A 129 9.45 -25.37 4.60
CA ARG A 129 8.38 -26.01 5.37
C ARG A 129 7.20 -26.41 4.47
N PRO A 130 6.60 -27.60 4.66
CA PRO A 130 5.29 -27.91 4.08
C PRO A 130 4.25 -26.92 4.61
N GLY A 131 3.42 -26.36 3.73
CA GLY A 131 2.31 -25.48 4.15
C GLY A 131 1.99 -24.36 3.17
N TRP A 132 2.94 -23.91 2.35
CA TRP A 132 2.64 -22.88 1.35
C TRP A 132 1.65 -23.40 0.29
N ASN A 133 0.47 -22.76 0.20
CA ASN A 133 -0.65 -23.24 -0.61
C ASN A 133 -0.89 -22.48 -1.91
N GLY A 134 0.07 -21.69 -2.36
CA GLY A 134 0.00 -20.96 -3.63
C GLY A 134 0.28 -19.47 -3.48
N PRO A 135 0.36 -18.75 -4.60
CA PRO A 135 0.42 -17.30 -4.58
C PRO A 135 -0.80 -16.76 -3.83
N TYR A 136 -0.57 -16.05 -2.74
CA TYR A 136 -1.62 -15.36 -2.00
C TYR A 136 -1.99 -14.04 -2.69
N LEU A 137 -1.08 -13.49 -3.50
CA LEU A 137 -1.32 -12.36 -4.40
C LEU A 137 -1.18 -12.79 -5.86
N ASN A 138 -1.94 -12.14 -6.75
CA ASN A 138 -1.92 -12.45 -8.18
C ASN A 138 -0.76 -11.76 -8.92
N SER A 139 -0.36 -10.59 -8.44
CA SER A 139 0.67 -9.77 -9.08
C SER A 139 1.26 -8.78 -8.08
N ASP A 140 2.50 -8.36 -8.33
CA ASP A 140 3.07 -7.21 -7.65
C ASP A 140 2.39 -5.94 -8.14
N VAL A 141 1.86 -5.13 -7.21
CA VAL A 141 1.09 -3.92 -7.53
C VAL A 141 1.60 -2.74 -6.73
N LEU A 142 1.71 -1.61 -7.40
CA LEU A 142 1.91 -0.31 -6.76
C LEU A 142 0.57 0.30 -6.39
N ASP A 143 0.62 1.26 -5.49
CA ASP A 143 -0.53 2.07 -5.17
C ASP A 143 -0.97 2.93 -6.38
N PRO A 144 -2.18 3.51 -6.35
CA PRO A 144 -2.72 4.29 -7.47
C PRO A 144 -1.96 5.58 -7.81
N TRP A 145 -0.95 5.93 -7.00
CA TRP A 145 -0.07 7.07 -7.17
C TRP A 145 1.36 6.66 -7.57
N GLY A 146 1.65 5.36 -7.65
CA GLY A 146 2.92 4.80 -8.12
C GLY A 146 3.91 4.46 -7.01
N ASN A 147 3.49 4.49 -5.75
CA ASN A 147 4.34 4.17 -4.60
C ASN A 147 4.14 2.73 -4.15
N SER A 148 5.14 2.20 -3.44
CA SER A 148 5.08 0.89 -2.82
C SER A 148 4.05 0.84 -1.69
N TYR A 149 3.34 -0.30 -1.59
CA TYR A 149 2.75 -0.69 -0.32
C TYR A 149 3.84 -1.19 0.60
N MET A 150 3.77 -0.84 1.89
CA MET A 150 4.83 -1.13 2.86
C MET A 150 4.26 -1.79 4.13
N ILE A 151 5.00 -2.73 4.73
CA ILE A 151 4.57 -3.46 5.93
C ILE A 151 5.68 -3.47 6.99
N ASN A 152 5.34 -3.08 8.22
CA ASN A 152 6.23 -3.08 9.38
C ASN A 152 6.29 -4.44 10.08
N VAL A 153 6.71 -5.48 9.34
CA VAL A 153 6.70 -6.88 9.81
C VAL A 153 7.60 -7.14 11.02
N ARG A 154 8.52 -6.23 11.36
CA ARG A 154 9.41 -6.36 12.52
C ARG A 154 8.68 -6.70 13.83
N PHE A 155 7.45 -6.21 13.99
CA PHE A 155 6.64 -6.40 15.20
C PHE A 155 5.88 -7.72 15.24
N LEU A 156 5.87 -8.50 14.15
CA LEU A 156 5.25 -9.83 14.11
C LEU A 156 6.14 -10.92 14.71
N ARG A 157 7.41 -10.63 15.03
CA ARG A 157 8.36 -11.65 15.49
C ARG A 157 8.13 -12.01 16.97
N ALA A 158 8.20 -13.30 17.30
CA ALA A 158 7.91 -13.83 18.65
C ALA A 158 8.84 -13.30 19.77
N ASN A 159 10.07 -12.90 19.43
CA ASN A 159 11.07 -12.33 20.35
C ASN A 159 11.45 -10.89 20.00
N GLY A 160 10.55 -10.15 19.35
CA GLY A 160 10.84 -8.79 18.91
C GLY A 160 10.79 -7.80 20.05
N PRO A 161 11.21 -6.54 19.81
CA PRO A 161 10.88 -5.44 20.71
C PRO A 161 9.36 -5.33 21.01
N ALA A 162 8.52 -6.04 20.23
CA ALA A 162 7.10 -6.32 20.44
C ALA A 162 6.69 -6.99 21.77
N ASN A 163 7.62 -7.43 22.63
CA ASN A 163 7.25 -8.00 23.94
C ASN A 163 7.27 -6.99 25.11
N SER A 164 7.46 -5.69 24.84
CA SER A 164 7.38 -4.67 25.90
C SER A 164 6.41 -3.52 25.60
N ALA A 165 6.09 -3.28 24.32
CA ALA A 165 5.00 -2.41 23.87
C ALA A 165 4.26 -3.12 22.72
N GLN A 166 2.93 -3.27 22.82
CA GLN A 166 2.12 -3.83 21.74
C GLN A 166 2.09 -2.84 20.56
N HIS A 167 2.82 -3.15 19.49
CA HIS A 167 2.82 -2.37 18.25
C HIS A 167 1.81 -2.97 17.26
N ASN A 168 1.05 -2.11 16.59
CA ASN A 168 0.18 -2.54 15.50
C ASN A 168 0.99 -2.77 14.22
N VAL A 169 0.68 -3.85 13.51
CA VAL A 169 1.29 -4.15 12.21
C VAL A 169 0.33 -3.74 11.11
N PHE A 170 0.81 -2.93 10.17
CA PHE A 170 0.00 -2.35 9.12
C PHE A 170 0.60 -2.59 7.75
N VAL A 171 -0.28 -2.72 6.76
CA VAL A 171 0.03 -2.41 5.36
C VAL A 171 -0.30 -0.95 5.14
N LEU A 172 0.66 -0.17 4.65
CA LEU A 172 0.54 1.27 4.43
C LEU A 172 0.72 1.62 2.95
N SER A 173 -0.08 2.57 2.46
CA SER A 173 0.17 3.39 1.26
C SER A 173 0.31 4.84 1.69
N ALA A 174 1.24 5.57 1.07
CA ALA A 174 1.47 6.98 1.33
C ALA A 174 0.36 7.90 0.79
N GLY A 175 -0.65 7.35 0.14
CA GLY A 175 -1.81 8.12 -0.29
C GLY A 175 -1.53 9.15 -1.40
N PRO A 176 -2.49 10.07 -1.63
CA PRO A 176 -2.43 11.10 -2.65
C PRO A 176 -1.19 12.00 -2.66
N ASN A 177 -0.63 12.33 -1.50
CA ASN A 177 0.51 13.23 -1.37
C ASN A 177 1.86 12.53 -1.66
N GLY A 178 1.88 11.19 -1.70
CA GLY A 178 3.07 10.38 -1.91
C GLY A 178 4.15 10.52 -0.84
N THR A 179 3.79 10.92 0.38
CA THR A 179 4.70 11.11 1.51
C THR A 179 4.10 10.49 2.76
N THR A 180 4.82 9.55 3.39
CA THR A 180 4.33 8.93 4.62
C THR A 180 4.36 9.91 5.78
N GLU A 181 3.27 9.92 6.54
CA GLU A 181 3.09 10.78 7.72
C GLU A 181 2.80 9.94 8.98
N THR A 182 2.49 8.66 8.79
CA THR A 182 2.27 7.67 9.84
C THR A 182 3.61 7.15 10.36
N PRO A 183 3.87 7.19 11.68
CA PRO A 183 5.13 6.70 12.23
C PRO A 183 5.24 5.18 12.05
N PHE A 184 6.40 4.72 11.58
CA PHE A 184 6.71 3.29 11.47
C PHE A 184 6.70 2.57 12.83
N ASP A 185 7.12 3.31 13.87
CA ASP A 185 7.27 2.84 15.23
C ASP A 185 6.19 3.44 16.12
N ASP A 186 4.92 3.11 15.86
CA ASP A 186 3.82 3.60 16.68
C ASP A 186 3.91 3.00 18.10
N ALA A 187 4.36 3.82 19.06
CA ALA A 187 4.42 3.47 20.47
C ALA A 187 3.04 3.59 21.17
N THR A 188 2.01 3.99 20.44
CA THR A 188 0.66 4.25 20.98
C THR A 188 -0.18 2.98 20.90
N ILE A 189 -0.53 2.45 22.08
CA ILE A 189 -1.49 1.36 22.23
C ILE A 189 -2.90 1.92 22.06
N GLY A 190 -3.54 1.60 20.93
CA GLY A 190 -4.91 2.01 20.63
C GLY A 190 -4.98 3.05 19.52
N GLU A 191 -5.67 2.66 18.44
CA GLU A 191 -6.17 3.45 17.30
C GLU A 191 -5.50 4.81 17.02
N THR A 192 -4.26 4.79 16.54
CA THR A 192 -3.85 5.80 15.54
C THR A 192 -3.92 5.13 14.17
N LEU A 193 -5.03 5.39 13.47
CA LEU A 193 -5.51 4.62 12.30
C LEU A 193 -4.65 4.82 11.05
N THR A 194 -4.16 6.02 10.85
CA THR A 194 -3.12 6.50 9.93
C THR A 194 -3.07 8.02 10.16
N LEU A 195 -1.97 8.68 9.85
CA LEU A 195 -1.88 10.14 9.92
C LEU A 195 -1.94 10.74 8.51
N GLY A 196 -2.51 11.95 8.41
CA GLY A 196 -2.60 12.67 7.14
C GLY A 196 -3.52 11.98 6.14
N ASP A 197 -3.05 11.79 4.91
CA ASP A 197 -3.74 11.07 3.83
C ASP A 197 -3.22 9.65 3.59
N ASP A 198 -2.37 9.14 4.49
CA ASP A 198 -1.93 7.75 4.48
C ASP A 198 -3.11 6.79 4.62
N ILE A 199 -3.03 5.67 3.90
CA ILE A 199 -4.06 4.63 3.87
C ILE A 199 -3.49 3.35 4.43
N GLY A 200 -4.07 2.87 5.53
CA GLY A 200 -3.58 1.71 6.28
C GLY A 200 -4.60 0.61 6.44
N SER A 201 -4.13 -0.63 6.56
CA SER A 201 -4.93 -1.75 7.07
C SER A 201 -4.11 -2.61 8.04
N GLN A 202 -4.70 -2.94 9.19
CA GLN A 202 -4.02 -3.74 10.20
C GLN A 202 -3.95 -5.21 9.79
N VAL A 203 -2.78 -5.83 9.96
CA VAL A 203 -2.58 -7.27 9.83
C VAL A 203 -3.06 -7.92 11.14
N ARG A 204 -4.11 -8.75 11.08
CA ARG A 204 -4.69 -9.48 12.23
C ARG A 204 -4.74 -10.97 11.95
#